data_AF-A0A960YJ76-F1
#
_entry.id   AF-A0A960YJ76-F1
#
_cell.length_a   1.000
_cell.length_b   1.000
_cell.length_c   1.000
_cell.angle_alpha   90.00
_cell.angle_beta   90.00
_cell.angle_gamma   90.00
#
_symmetry.space_group_name_H-M   'P 1'
#
loop_
_entity.id
_entity.type
_entity.pdbx_description
1 polymer ?
#
loop_
_entity_poly.entity_id
_entity_poly.type
_entity_poly.pdbx_seq_one_letter_code
_entity_poly.pdbx_strand_id
1 'polypeptide(L)'
;MSPLRIGVISFVNSLPLIRGLEKQRSPEVELVYANPSSLADRLRYGELDAALIPAVEYLRGVGAGVVPGLCIASRGPVESIRLVSQWMLEEVGSVLVDQASRSSVAMLRLLMDRVHRRSPDFFSFRPDPAQPFLGPDGRDAPAALIIGDAAMELADDVAPFTVDLGEWWENTFHRPFVYALWVTRAAPDA
;
A
#
# COMPACT_ATOMS: atom_id res chain seq x y z
N MET A 1 25.16 -0.61 22.68
CA MET A 1 24.20 0.26 21.97
C MET A 1 22.99 -0.60 21.61
N SER A 2 21.77 -0.06 21.66
CA SER A 2 20.61 -0.81 21.19
C SER A 2 20.67 -0.97 19.66
N PRO A 3 20.25 -2.10 19.10
CA PRO A 3 20.26 -2.31 17.65
C PRO A 3 19.32 -1.31 16.96
N LEU A 4 19.67 -0.94 15.73
CA LEU A 4 18.84 -0.12 14.84
C LEU A 4 17.64 -0.95 14.39
N ARG A 5 16.42 -0.50 14.69
CA ARG A 5 15.18 -1.22 14.35
C ARG A 5 14.67 -0.74 13.00
N ILE A 6 14.74 -1.61 12.00
CA ILE A 6 14.36 -1.32 10.62
C ILE A 6 13.07 -2.06 10.27
N GLY A 7 12.01 -1.29 10.01
CA GLY A 7 10.72 -1.79 9.55
C GLY A 7 10.72 -2.19 8.08
N VAL A 8 10.33 -3.42 7.77
CA VAL A 8 10.30 -3.96 6.41
C VAL A 8 8.94 -4.54 6.06
N ILE A 9 8.46 -4.23 4.85
CA ILE A 9 7.19 -4.74 4.34
C ILE A 9 7.32 -6.25 4.10
N SER A 10 6.30 -7.03 4.46
CA SER A 10 6.27 -8.49 4.32
C SER A 10 5.65 -9.02 3.02
N PHE A 11 5.60 -8.21 1.96
CA PHE A 11 5.05 -8.58 0.65
C PHE A 11 6.15 -8.95 -0.33
N VAL A 12 5.84 -9.73 -1.37
CA VAL A 12 6.85 -10.19 -2.35
C VAL A 12 7.59 -9.02 -3.03
N ASN A 13 6.92 -7.89 -3.23
CA ASN A 13 7.47 -6.72 -3.92
C ASN A 13 8.58 -6.00 -3.14
N SER A 14 8.70 -6.22 -1.83
CA SER A 14 9.77 -5.65 -1.01
C SER A 14 11.01 -6.56 -0.93
N LEU A 15 10.85 -7.86 -1.25
CA LEU A 15 11.92 -8.85 -1.09
C LEU A 15 13.24 -8.45 -1.76
N PRO A 16 13.26 -7.92 -3.00
CA PRO A 16 14.51 -7.48 -3.62
C PRO A 16 15.20 -6.35 -2.85
N LEU A 17 14.43 -5.45 -2.22
CA LEU A 17 14.96 -4.30 -1.46
C LEU A 17 15.59 -4.73 -0.14
N ILE A 18 15.06 -5.78 0.50
CA ILE A 18 15.50 -6.22 1.83
C ILE A 18 16.51 -7.37 1.78
N ARG A 19 16.69 -8.01 0.62
CA ARG A 19 17.52 -9.22 0.49
C ARG A 19 18.96 -9.02 0.96
N GLY A 20 19.52 -7.82 0.73
CA GLY A 20 20.85 -7.45 1.23
C GLY A 20 20.91 -7.44 2.75
N LEU A 21 19.93 -6.80 3.40
CA LEU A 21 19.82 -6.72 4.86
C LEU A 21 19.64 -8.10 5.50
N GLU A 22 18.89 -8.99 4.84
CA GLU A 22 18.69 -10.36 5.31
C GLU A 22 19.95 -11.22 5.23
N LYS A 23 20.76 -11.04 4.18
CA LYS A 23 22.00 -11.81 3.98
C LYS A 23 23.15 -11.28 4.85
N GLN A 24 23.22 -9.97 5.02
CA GLN A 24 24.27 -9.29 5.78
C GLN A 24 23.76 -8.94 7.18
N ARG A 25 23.25 -9.94 7.92
CA ARG A 25 22.76 -9.71 9.28
C ARG A 25 23.90 -9.19 10.16
N SER A 26 23.71 -7.99 10.69
CA SER A 26 24.55 -7.40 11.74
C SER A 26 23.81 -7.49 13.07
N PRO A 27 24.48 -7.79 14.20
CA PRO A 27 23.87 -7.66 15.52
C PRO A 27 23.46 -6.21 15.85
N GLU A 28 23.91 -5.25 15.06
CA GLU A 28 23.55 -3.83 15.18
C GLU A 28 22.23 -3.47 14.48
N VAL A 29 21.61 -4.42 13.74
CA VAL A 29 20.37 -4.19 13.00
C VAL A 29 19.34 -5.26 13.34
N GLU A 30 18.16 -4.81 13.75
CA GLU A 30 16.98 -5.64 13.94
C GLU A 30 15.99 -5.38 12.80
N LEU A 31 15.67 -6.42 12.01
CA LEU A 31 14.63 -6.34 10.98
C LEU A 31 13.27 -6.68 11.56
N VAL A 32 12.32 -5.79 11.35
CA VAL A 32 10.97 -5.88 11.91
C VAL A 32 9.97 -5.97 10.77
N TYR A 33 9.39 -7.16 10.58
CA TYR A 33 8.46 -7.44 9.49
C TYR A 33 7.03 -7.11 9.89
N ALA A 34 6.34 -6.32 9.08
CA ALA A 34 4.90 -6.05 9.23
C ALA A 34 4.29 -5.53 7.93
N ASN A 35 2.96 -5.36 7.93
CA ASN A 35 2.29 -4.68 6.82
C ASN A 35 2.63 -3.16 6.79
N PRO A 36 2.50 -2.50 5.63
CA PRO A 36 2.93 -1.11 5.46
C PRO A 36 2.27 -0.13 6.43
N SER A 37 0.96 -0.22 6.64
CA SER A 37 0.23 0.63 7.59
C SER A 37 0.77 0.51 9.02
N SER A 38 1.02 -0.71 9.48
CA SER A 38 1.58 -0.97 10.81
C SER A 38 2.99 -0.39 10.96
N LEU A 39 3.84 -0.52 9.94
CA LEU A 39 5.18 0.07 9.95
C LEU A 39 5.15 1.59 10.08
N ALA A 40 4.19 2.26 9.43
CA ALA A 40 4.01 3.71 9.55
C ALA A 40 3.66 4.14 10.98
N ASP A 41 2.76 3.41 11.64
CA ASP A 41 2.36 3.70 13.02
C ASP A 41 3.53 3.47 13.99
N ARG A 42 4.25 2.37 13.82
CA ARG A 42 5.40 2.02 14.66
C ARG A 42 6.57 3.01 14.49
N LEU A 43 6.79 3.52 13.28
CA LEU A 43 7.76 4.59 13.04
C LEU A 43 7.31 5.90 13.72
N ARG A 44 6.02 6.25 13.61
CA ARG A 44 5.43 7.44 14.26
C ARG A 44 5.57 7.40 15.79
N TYR A 45 5.39 6.24 16.41
CA TYR A 45 5.50 6.06 17.87
C TYR A 45 6.93 5.82 18.39
N GLY A 46 7.95 5.88 17.52
CA GLY A 46 9.35 5.71 17.93
C GLY A 46 9.78 4.27 18.20
N GLU A 47 8.95 3.29 17.83
CA GLU A 47 9.27 1.87 17.90
C GLU A 47 10.25 1.41 16.83
N LEU A 48 10.38 2.19 15.75
CA LEU A 48 11.30 1.95 14.65
C LEU A 48 12.20 3.17 14.45
N ASP A 49 13.39 2.94 13.92
CA ASP A 49 14.38 3.97 13.61
C ASP A 49 14.35 4.35 12.12
N ALA A 50 14.05 3.38 11.27
CA ALA A 50 13.70 3.57 9.87
C ALA A 50 12.63 2.54 9.45
N ALA A 51 11.81 2.84 8.45
CA ALA A 51 10.87 1.88 7.92
C ALA A 51 10.51 2.15 6.45
N LEU A 52 10.18 1.09 5.72
CA LEU A 52 9.53 1.18 4.42
C LEU A 52 8.01 1.36 4.63
N ILE A 53 7.53 2.60 4.48
CA ILE A 53 6.15 2.99 4.82
C ILE A 53 5.39 3.48 3.58
N PRO A 54 4.05 3.50 3.59
CA PRO A 54 3.26 4.14 2.53
C PRO A 54 3.71 5.60 2.32
N ALA A 55 3.99 5.99 1.07
CA ALA A 55 4.43 7.35 0.72
C ALA A 55 3.49 8.44 1.25
N VAL A 56 2.18 8.18 1.29
CA VAL A 56 1.20 9.14 1.84
C VAL A 56 1.43 9.44 3.33
N GLU A 57 2.01 8.51 4.09
CA GLU A 57 2.27 8.73 5.51
C GLU A 57 3.42 9.70 5.72
N TYR A 58 4.45 9.66 4.87
CA TYR A 58 5.49 10.69 4.87
C TYR A 58 4.91 12.07 4.55
N LEU A 59 4.03 12.15 3.54
CA LEU A 59 3.31 13.41 3.21
C LEU A 59 2.40 13.90 4.34
N ARG A 60 1.98 13.02 5.25
CA ARG A 60 1.23 13.33 6.48
C ARG A 60 2.13 13.61 7.68
N GLY A 61 3.45 13.72 7.49
CA GLY A 61 4.42 14.08 8.52
C GLY A 61 4.94 12.89 9.35
N VAL A 62 4.86 11.65 8.86
CA VAL A 62 5.55 10.52 9.49
C VAL A 62 7.03 10.56 9.14
N GLY A 63 7.87 10.56 10.17
CA GLY A 63 9.33 10.57 10.03
C GLY A 63 9.88 11.95 9.65
N ALA A 64 11.21 12.03 9.54
CA ALA A 64 11.92 13.29 9.33
C ALA A 64 12.79 13.30 8.06
N GLY A 65 13.01 12.14 7.43
CA GLY A 65 13.77 12.08 6.18
C GLY A 65 13.41 10.87 5.34
N VAL A 66 13.71 10.98 4.04
CA VAL A 66 13.55 9.91 3.05
C VAL A 66 14.93 9.45 2.63
N VAL A 67 15.15 8.13 2.58
CA VAL A 67 16.40 7.56 2.06
C VAL A 67 16.41 7.74 0.54
N PRO A 68 17.41 8.44 -0.03
CA PRO A 68 17.42 8.75 -1.45
C PRO A 68 17.62 7.49 -2.30
N GLY A 69 17.03 7.49 -3.49
CA GLY A 69 17.23 6.43 -4.49
C GLY A 69 16.50 5.11 -4.22
N LEU A 70 15.71 5.00 -3.14
CA LEU A 70 14.98 3.77 -2.79
C LEU A 70 13.48 4.04 -2.59
N CYS A 71 12.64 3.37 -3.37
CA CYS A 71 11.19 3.39 -3.21
C CYS A 71 10.54 2.13 -3.81
N ILE A 72 9.25 1.93 -3.53
CA ILE A 72 8.38 1.04 -4.31
C ILE A 72 7.52 1.95 -5.20
N ALA A 73 7.66 1.80 -6.51
CA ALA A 73 6.97 2.60 -7.51
C ALA A 73 6.71 1.78 -8.78
N SER A 74 5.76 2.22 -9.60
CA SER A 74 5.54 1.68 -10.94
C SER A 74 5.26 2.81 -11.94
N ARG A 75 5.42 2.47 -13.23
CA ARG A 75 4.89 3.23 -14.36
C ARG A 75 4.03 2.26 -15.17
N GLY A 76 2.72 2.49 -15.18
CA GLY A 76 1.76 1.52 -15.71
C GLY A 76 1.38 0.44 -14.68
N PRO A 77 0.99 -0.76 -15.14
CA PRO A 77 0.49 -1.83 -14.28
C PRO A 77 1.42 -2.16 -13.10
N VAL A 78 0.84 -2.49 -11.95
CA VAL A 78 1.56 -2.84 -10.71
C VAL A 78 1.27 -4.26 -10.23
N GLU A 79 0.22 -4.89 -10.74
CA GLU A 79 -0.32 -6.26 -10.52
C GLU A 79 -0.77 -6.55 -9.08
N SER A 80 -0.16 -5.87 -8.11
CA SER A 80 -0.33 -6.07 -6.67
C SER A 80 -1.23 -5.01 -6.02
N ILE A 81 -1.98 -4.24 -6.82
CA ILE A 81 -2.98 -3.26 -6.34
C ILE A 81 -4.16 -3.31 -7.31
N ARG A 82 -5.18 -4.08 -6.94
CA ARG A 82 -6.36 -4.33 -7.79
C ARG A 82 -7.63 -3.79 -7.14
N LEU A 83 -8.41 -3.04 -7.91
CA LEU A 83 -9.80 -2.72 -7.58
C LEU A 83 -10.69 -3.72 -8.32
N VAL A 84 -11.45 -4.49 -7.55
CA VAL A 84 -12.48 -5.38 -8.07
C VAL A 84 -13.85 -4.80 -7.77
N SER A 85 -14.78 -4.88 -8.72
CA SER A 85 -16.14 -4.41 -8.54
C SER A 85 -17.15 -5.26 -9.29
N GLN A 86 -18.27 -5.50 -8.61
CA GLN A 86 -19.44 -6.13 -9.20
C GLN A 86 -20.24 -5.16 -10.07
N TRP A 87 -20.09 -3.85 -9.85
CA TRP A 87 -20.91 -2.79 -10.43
C TRP A 87 -20.03 -1.84 -11.26
N MET A 88 -20.64 -1.05 -12.14
CA MET A 88 -19.90 0.01 -12.84
C MET A 88 -19.34 1.00 -11.81
N LEU A 89 -18.10 1.48 -12.00
CA LEU A 89 -17.43 2.33 -11.01
C LEU A 89 -18.20 3.63 -10.71
N GLU A 90 -18.98 4.12 -11.67
CA GLU A 90 -19.89 5.27 -11.54
C GLU A 90 -21.02 5.03 -10.52
N GLU A 91 -21.44 3.78 -10.35
CA GLU A 91 -22.55 3.35 -9.50
C GLU A 91 -22.09 2.95 -8.09
N VAL A 92 -20.78 2.73 -7.91
CA VAL A 92 -20.19 2.32 -6.63
C VAL A 92 -20.40 3.42 -5.58
N GLY A 93 -21.18 3.10 -4.55
CA GLY A 93 -21.40 3.96 -3.38
C GLY A 93 -20.42 3.70 -2.23
N SER A 94 -19.83 2.50 -2.17
CA SER A 94 -18.91 2.11 -1.11
C SER A 94 -17.84 1.15 -1.62
N VAL A 95 -16.66 1.17 -0.99
CA VAL A 95 -15.53 0.31 -1.34
C VAL A 95 -14.91 -0.25 -0.06
N LEU A 96 -14.73 -1.57 0.01
CA LEU A 96 -13.87 -2.19 1.02
C LEU A 96 -12.41 -1.88 0.66
N VAL A 97 -11.63 -1.37 1.60
CA VAL A 97 -10.22 -1.03 1.35
C VAL A 97 -9.31 -1.80 2.28
N ASP A 98 -8.30 -2.45 1.73
CA ASP A 98 -7.33 -3.21 2.51
C ASP A 98 -6.66 -2.32 3.57
N GLN A 99 -6.82 -2.71 4.84
CA GLN A 99 -6.23 -2.02 6.00
C GLN A 99 -4.70 -1.90 5.93
N ALA A 100 -4.04 -2.78 5.18
CA ALA A 100 -2.60 -2.74 4.95
C ALA A 100 -2.16 -1.58 4.03
N SER A 101 -3.09 -0.93 3.31
CA SER A 101 -2.79 0.14 2.37
C SER A 101 -3.27 1.52 2.84
N ARG A 102 -2.39 2.52 2.71
CA ARG A 102 -2.77 3.95 2.85
C ARG A 102 -2.54 4.73 1.56
N SER A 103 -1.44 4.48 0.84
CA SER A 103 -1.13 5.15 -0.42
C SER A 103 -2.12 4.76 -1.52
N SER A 104 -2.43 3.48 -1.70
CA SER A 104 -3.37 3.03 -2.74
C SER A 104 -4.79 3.49 -2.44
N VAL A 105 -5.16 3.61 -1.16
CA VAL A 105 -6.45 4.18 -0.75
C VAL A 105 -6.52 5.66 -1.13
N ALA A 106 -5.46 6.44 -0.86
CA ALA A 106 -5.40 7.84 -1.28
C ALA A 106 -5.44 8.00 -2.82
N MET A 107 -4.71 7.14 -3.52
CA MET A 107 -4.72 7.04 -4.98
C MET A 107 -6.12 6.76 -5.54
N LEU A 108 -6.84 5.79 -4.97
CA LEU A 108 -8.20 5.46 -5.37
C LEU A 108 -9.16 6.64 -5.15
N ARG A 109 -9.06 7.35 -4.03
CA ARG A 109 -9.87 8.56 -3.79
C ARG A 109 -9.66 9.60 -4.89
N LEU A 110 -8.41 9.84 -5.28
CA LEU A 110 -8.07 10.78 -6.35
C LEU A 110 -8.60 10.32 -7.71
N LEU A 111 -8.49 9.03 -8.03
CA LEU A 111 -8.99 8.48 -9.30
C LEU A 111 -10.52 8.58 -9.38
N MET A 112 -11.24 8.17 -8.34
CA MET A 112 -12.70 8.27 -8.27
C MET A 112 -13.20 9.71 -8.40
N ASP A 113 -12.54 10.65 -7.73
CA ASP A 113 -12.88 12.08 -7.81
C ASP A 113 -12.59 12.64 -9.22
N ARG A 114 -11.39 12.39 -9.76
CA ARG A 114 -10.96 13.01 -11.03
C ARG A 114 -11.60 12.42 -12.27
N VAL A 115 -11.85 11.12 -12.28
CA VAL A 115 -12.39 10.42 -13.46
C VAL A 115 -13.90 10.38 -13.42
N HIS A 116 -14.49 10.02 -12.27
CA HIS A 116 -15.94 9.80 -12.16
C HIS A 116 -16.68 10.90 -11.40
N ARG A 117 -15.98 11.86 -10.77
CA ARG A 117 -16.59 12.88 -9.87
C ARG A 117 -17.40 12.23 -8.75
N ARG A 118 -16.87 11.15 -8.20
CA ARG A 118 -17.49 10.34 -7.13
C ARG A 118 -16.64 10.39 -5.87
N SER A 119 -17.30 10.29 -4.72
CA SER A 119 -16.67 10.16 -3.41
C SER A 119 -17.34 9.01 -2.64
N PRO A 120 -17.11 7.74 -3.04
CA PRO A 120 -17.64 6.59 -2.32
C PRO A 120 -17.11 6.49 -0.88
N ASP A 121 -17.89 5.87 -0.01
CA ASP A 121 -17.51 5.57 1.36
C ASP A 121 -16.51 4.41 1.41
N PHE A 122 -15.43 4.57 2.17
CA PHE A 122 -14.40 3.54 2.28
C PHE A 122 -14.43 2.87 3.65
N PHE A 123 -14.51 1.55 3.64
CA PHE A 123 -14.56 0.73 4.84
C PHE A 123 -13.34 -0.16 4.90
N SER A 124 -12.56 -0.04 5.96
CA SER A 124 -11.34 -0.82 6.13
C SER A 124 -11.67 -2.29 6.39
N PHE A 125 -10.94 -3.20 5.75
CA PHE A 125 -11.07 -4.64 6.01
C PHE A 125 -9.75 -5.38 5.85
N ARG A 126 -9.74 -6.66 6.22
CA ARG A 126 -8.66 -7.60 5.90
C ARG A 126 -9.12 -8.45 4.71
N PRO A 127 -8.46 -8.36 3.55
CA PRO A 127 -8.87 -9.12 2.37
C PRO A 127 -8.79 -10.63 2.56
N ASP A 128 -9.74 -11.32 1.94
CA ASP A 128 -9.69 -12.74 1.62
C ASP A 128 -9.90 -12.87 0.10
N PRO A 129 -8.90 -13.32 -0.68
CA PRO A 129 -9.04 -13.50 -2.12
C PRO A 129 -10.18 -14.43 -2.54
N ALA A 130 -10.59 -15.37 -1.66
CA ALA A 130 -11.73 -16.24 -1.92
C ALA A 130 -13.08 -15.54 -1.71
N GLN A 131 -13.11 -14.45 -0.95
CA GLN A 131 -14.31 -13.67 -0.62
C GLN A 131 -14.00 -12.16 -0.67
N PRO A 132 -13.61 -11.62 -1.84
CA PRO A 132 -13.04 -10.27 -1.92
C PRO A 132 -14.04 -9.16 -1.57
N PHE A 133 -15.34 -9.45 -1.62
CA PHE A 133 -16.41 -8.51 -1.35
C PHE A 133 -16.97 -8.58 0.08
N LEU A 134 -16.57 -9.58 0.88
CA LEU A 134 -17.15 -9.79 2.19
C LEU A 134 -16.58 -8.80 3.20
N GLY A 135 -17.43 -7.90 3.70
CA GLY A 135 -17.10 -6.93 4.72
C GLY A 135 -16.97 -7.55 6.12
N PRO A 136 -16.34 -6.82 7.06
CA PRO A 136 -16.16 -7.29 8.45
C PRO A 136 -17.47 -7.43 9.24
N ASP A 137 -18.55 -6.83 8.75
CA ASP A 137 -19.92 -6.95 9.29
C ASP A 137 -20.69 -8.14 8.71
N GLY A 138 -20.03 -8.96 7.88
CA GLY A 138 -20.62 -10.13 7.24
C GLY A 138 -21.52 -9.79 6.04
N ARG A 139 -21.42 -8.58 5.49
CA ARG A 139 -22.19 -8.15 4.32
C ARG A 139 -21.27 -7.86 3.14
N ASP A 140 -21.76 -8.13 1.93
CA ASP A 140 -21.02 -7.83 0.72
C ASP A 140 -21.04 -6.33 0.40
N ALA A 141 -19.90 -5.84 -0.09
CA ALA A 141 -19.76 -4.51 -0.68
C ALA A 141 -19.66 -4.60 -2.21
N PRO A 142 -20.06 -3.55 -2.96
CA PRO A 142 -20.06 -3.59 -4.42
C PRO A 142 -18.65 -3.56 -5.03
N ALA A 143 -17.64 -3.14 -4.26
CA ALA A 143 -16.26 -3.05 -4.70
C ALA A 143 -15.27 -3.28 -3.56
N ALA A 144 -14.08 -3.76 -3.89
CA ALA A 144 -12.97 -3.93 -2.95
C ALA A 144 -11.63 -3.54 -3.59
N LEU A 145 -10.82 -2.79 -2.84
CA LEU A 145 -9.42 -2.50 -3.14
C LEU A 145 -8.54 -3.45 -2.34
N ILE A 146 -7.82 -4.32 -3.04
CA ILE A 146 -6.96 -5.35 -2.46
C ILE A 146 -5.52 -5.08 -2.89
N ILE A 147 -4.56 -5.26 -1.98
CA ILE A 147 -3.14 -5.00 -2.26
C ILE A 147 -2.22 -6.16 -1.89
N GLY A 148 -0.96 -6.06 -2.32
CA GLY A 148 0.09 -7.02 -1.99
C GLY A 148 -0.18 -8.38 -2.59
N ASP A 149 0.29 -9.42 -1.91
CA ASP A 149 0.24 -10.80 -2.38
C ASP A 149 -1.20 -11.29 -2.60
N ALA A 150 -2.14 -10.86 -1.74
CA ALA A 150 -3.57 -11.16 -1.89
C ALA A 150 -4.16 -10.63 -3.20
N ALA A 151 -3.68 -9.49 -3.72
CA ALA A 151 -4.16 -8.95 -4.99
C ALA A 151 -3.65 -9.78 -6.18
N MET A 152 -2.43 -10.32 -6.07
CA MET A 152 -1.83 -11.18 -7.11
C MET A 152 -2.46 -12.58 -7.15
N GLU A 153 -3.12 -13.01 -6.08
CA GLU A 153 -3.88 -14.26 -6.02
C GLU A 153 -5.28 -14.16 -6.67
N LEU A 154 -5.78 -12.95 -6.93
CA LEU A 154 -7.08 -12.76 -7.57
C LEU A 154 -7.02 -13.19 -9.03
N ALA A 155 -8.04 -13.95 -9.46
CA ALA A 155 -8.27 -14.21 -10.87
C ALA A 155 -8.65 -12.91 -11.61
N ASP A 156 -8.29 -12.80 -12.88
CA ASP A 156 -8.61 -11.63 -13.69
C ASP A 156 -10.11 -11.42 -13.88
N ASP A 157 -10.87 -12.52 -13.90
CA ASP A 157 -12.32 -12.58 -14.05
C ASP A 157 -13.07 -12.74 -12.71
N VAL A 158 -12.40 -12.47 -11.57
CA VAL A 158 -13.02 -12.52 -10.23
C VAL A 158 -14.26 -11.64 -10.10
N ALA A 159 -14.36 -10.60 -10.95
CA ALA A 159 -15.50 -9.70 -11.03
C ALA A 159 -15.66 -9.14 -12.46
N PRO A 160 -16.86 -8.62 -12.82
CA PRO A 160 -17.06 -7.95 -14.10
C PRO A 160 -16.10 -6.78 -14.35
N PHE A 161 -15.67 -6.10 -13.28
CA PHE A 161 -14.69 -5.03 -13.35
C PHE A 161 -13.51 -5.36 -12.45
N THR A 162 -12.36 -5.66 -13.06
CA THR A 162 -11.09 -5.85 -12.36
C THR A 162 -10.07 -4.89 -12.96
N VAL A 163 -9.59 -3.94 -12.16
CA VAL A 163 -8.73 -2.84 -12.62
C VAL A 163 -7.43 -2.82 -11.84
N ASP A 164 -6.30 -2.77 -12.55
CA ASP A 164 -5.02 -2.43 -11.96
C ASP A 164 -4.95 -0.92 -11.69
N LEU A 165 -4.69 -0.53 -10.45
CA LEU A 165 -4.67 0.89 -10.09
C LEU A 165 -3.47 1.63 -10.70
N GLY A 166 -2.30 0.98 -10.81
CA GLY A 166 -1.12 1.57 -11.44
C GLY A 166 -1.36 1.92 -12.90
N GLU A 167 -2.01 1.01 -13.64
CA GLU A 167 -2.45 1.24 -15.00
C GLU A 167 -3.48 2.37 -15.08
N TRP A 168 -4.51 2.34 -14.25
CA TRP A 168 -5.54 3.39 -14.22
C TRP A 168 -4.91 4.77 -13.95
N TRP A 169 -3.93 4.85 -13.05
CA TRP A 169 -3.21 6.08 -12.77
C TRP A 169 -2.35 6.57 -13.92
N GLU A 170 -1.54 5.71 -14.55
CA GLU A 170 -0.72 6.12 -15.70
C GLU A 170 -1.60 6.59 -16.86
N ASN A 171 -2.73 5.93 -17.10
CA ASN A 171 -3.69 6.34 -18.13
C ASN A 171 -4.36 7.67 -17.81
N THR A 172 -4.57 8.00 -16.54
CA THR A 172 -5.23 9.25 -16.11
C THR A 172 -4.26 10.43 -16.04
N PHE A 173 -3.06 10.23 -15.48
CA PHE A 173 -2.14 11.30 -15.14
C PHE A 173 -0.83 11.30 -15.94
N HIS A 174 -0.52 10.22 -16.66
CA HIS A 174 0.72 10.05 -17.43
C HIS A 174 1.99 10.29 -16.58
N ARG A 175 1.98 9.76 -15.35
CA ARG A 175 3.03 9.90 -14.35
C ARG A 175 3.17 8.59 -13.56
N PRO A 176 4.39 8.19 -13.19
CA PRO A 176 4.58 7.05 -12.30
C PRO A 176 3.95 7.33 -10.93
N PHE A 177 3.62 6.28 -10.19
CA PHE A 177 3.14 6.38 -8.82
C PHE A 177 4.17 5.81 -7.85
N VAL A 178 4.41 6.51 -6.74
CA VAL A 178 5.28 6.04 -5.65
C VAL A 178 4.41 5.56 -4.50
N TYR A 179 4.43 4.25 -4.24
CA TYR A 179 3.58 3.59 -3.25
C TYR A 179 4.18 3.64 -1.85
N ALA A 180 5.48 3.36 -1.73
CA ALA A 180 6.19 3.31 -0.46
C ALA A 180 7.58 3.95 -0.54
N LEU A 181 8.01 4.53 0.59
CA LEU A 181 9.29 5.20 0.77
C LEU A 181 10.01 4.61 1.97
N TRP A 182 11.33 4.55 1.90
CA TRP A 182 12.17 4.35 3.08
C TRP A 182 12.27 5.66 3.84
N VAL A 183 11.77 5.66 5.08
CA VAL A 183 11.66 6.86 5.90
C VAL A 183 12.40 6.65 7.22
N THR A 184 13.20 7.63 7.61
CA THR A 184 13.93 7.64 8.88
C THR A 184 13.18 8.48 9.92
N ARG A 185 13.24 8.05 11.18
CA ARG A 185 12.63 8.79 12.30
C ARG A 185 13.33 10.13 12.58
N ALA A 186 14.66 10.13 12.50
CA ALA A 186 15.48 11.34 12.56
C ALA A 186 15.89 11.77 11.15
N ALA A 187 16.16 13.05 10.95
CA ALA A 187 16.73 13.52 9.69
C ALA A 187 18.10 12.83 9.47
N PRO A 188 18.42 12.36 8.25
CA PRO A 188 19.77 11.94 7.94
C PRO A 188 20.73 13.10 8.20
N ASP A 189 21.92 12.81 8.70
CA ASP A 189 22.99 13.82 8.75
C ASP A 189 23.25 14.31 7.31
N ALA A 190 23.21 15.63 7.12
CA ALA A 190 23.36 16.30 5.83
C ALA A 190 24.79 16.22 5.29
#